data_AF-A0A395IMH2-F1
#
_entry.id   AF-A0A395IMH2-F1
#
_cell.length_a   1.000
_cell.length_b   1.000
_cell.length_c   1.000
_cell.angle_alpha   90.00
_cell.angle_beta   90.00
_cell.angle_gamma   90.00
#
_symmetry.space_group_name_H-M   'P 1'
#
loop_
_entity.id
_entity.type
_entity.pdbx_description
1 polymer ?
#
loop_
_entity_poly.entity_id
_entity_poly.type
_entity_poly.pdbx_seq_one_letter_code
_entity_poly.pdbx_strand_id
1 'polypeptide(L)'
;MVSLILLQANILITLFEYGQAIYPAAWMSAGWCSRYAILLGINGFDTSSQLIGSVDTWTEQEERYRTWWGVLILDRMVSIGSKSHLLTTQEPKEEDPLPVEDAAWDHGDMTQTIQRYVSTSLTEKCSPPPLYREDTLGDSRFDIAYQLFENCSVLARRVNEEAIASRDYLMLATPLAIIYSAIIALLDPYSCPTDRSCGAALPSEKGIMMNQAIKGLQDFSHSVVEFSERVNNQAQTQQDLDKVSPLIMDSLWAAAGQHYMGVERKSRCTISGSIRKY
;
A
#
# COMPACT_ATOMS: atom_id res chain seq x y z
N MET A 1 -21.61 -23.72 -3.45
CA MET A 1 -20.89 -23.56 -2.18
C MET A 1 -20.32 -22.15 -2.16
N VAL A 2 -20.98 -21.24 -1.45
CA VAL A 2 -20.56 -19.85 -1.28
C VAL A 2 -20.44 -19.65 0.23
N SER A 3 -19.26 -19.27 0.72
CA SER A 3 -18.99 -19.09 2.15
C SER A 3 -18.01 -17.94 2.41
N LEU A 4 -18.10 -17.36 3.61
CA LEU A 4 -17.18 -16.31 4.09
C LEU A 4 -15.76 -16.84 4.27
N ILE A 5 -15.61 -18.06 4.82
CA ILE A 5 -14.31 -18.71 5.04
C ILE A 5 -13.51 -18.83 3.73
N LEU A 6 -14.18 -19.10 2.61
CA LEU A 6 -13.50 -19.15 1.30
C LEU A 6 -12.92 -17.78 0.92
N LEU A 7 -13.64 -16.68 1.20
CA LEU A 7 -13.12 -15.35 0.98
C LEU A 7 -11.91 -15.06 1.89
N GLN A 8 -12.04 -15.36 3.18
CA GLN A 8 -10.96 -15.17 4.16
C GLN A 8 -9.70 -15.95 3.78
N ALA A 9 -9.84 -17.20 3.34
CA ALA A 9 -8.72 -18.00 2.85
C ALA A 9 -8.04 -17.36 1.62
N ASN A 10 -8.82 -16.82 0.69
CA ASN A 10 -8.26 -16.15 -0.50
C ASN A 10 -7.58 -14.81 -0.16
N ILE A 11 -8.04 -14.09 0.87
CA ILE A 11 -7.33 -12.90 1.38
C ILE A 11 -5.93 -13.30 1.85
N LEU A 12 -5.81 -14.39 2.62
CA LEU A 12 -4.51 -14.90 3.10
C LEU A 12 -3.60 -15.35 1.95
N ILE A 13 -4.15 -16.02 0.94
CA ILE A 13 -3.39 -16.41 -0.26
C ILE A 13 -2.88 -15.17 -0.99
N THR A 14 -3.74 -14.17 -1.20
CA THR A 14 -3.36 -12.94 -1.88
C THR A 14 -2.28 -12.17 -1.11
N LEU A 15 -2.37 -12.14 0.22
CA LEU A 15 -1.36 -11.52 1.08
C LEU A 15 -0.01 -12.24 0.98
N PHE A 16 -0.02 -13.57 0.91
CA PHE A 16 1.18 -14.37 0.66
C PHE A 16 1.79 -14.06 -0.71
N GLU A 17 0.98 -14.08 -1.78
CA GLU A 17 1.44 -13.77 -3.14
C GLU A 17 2.06 -12.37 -3.21
N TYR A 18 1.43 -11.39 -2.55
CA TYR A 18 1.92 -10.03 -2.47
C TYR A 18 3.26 -9.94 -1.70
N GLY A 19 3.35 -10.56 -0.51
CA GLY A 19 4.59 -10.55 0.29
C GLY A 19 5.77 -11.24 -0.40
N GLN A 20 5.51 -12.21 -1.28
CA GLN A 20 6.50 -12.88 -2.11
C GLN A 20 6.79 -12.15 -3.44
N ALA A 21 6.29 -10.92 -3.63
CA ALA A 21 6.43 -10.14 -4.85
C ALA A 21 5.88 -10.81 -6.13
N ILE A 22 4.88 -11.70 -6.00
CA ILE A 22 4.17 -12.33 -7.13
C ILE A 22 3.02 -11.42 -7.57
N TYR A 23 3.35 -10.18 -7.92
CA TYR A 23 2.37 -9.09 -8.10
C TYR A 23 1.24 -9.38 -9.11
N PRO A 24 1.48 -10.00 -10.29
CA PRO A 24 0.39 -10.31 -11.21
C PRO A 24 -0.62 -11.31 -10.65
N ALA A 25 -0.16 -12.31 -9.89
CA ALA A 25 -1.04 -13.27 -9.24
C ALA A 25 -1.83 -12.60 -8.12
N ALA A 26 -1.13 -11.86 -7.24
CA ALA A 26 -1.75 -11.10 -6.16
C ALA A 26 -2.84 -10.14 -6.68
N TRP A 27 -2.62 -9.49 -7.84
CA TRP A 27 -3.60 -8.59 -8.45
C TRP A 27 -4.86 -9.32 -8.92
N MET A 28 -4.69 -10.47 -9.58
CA MET A 28 -5.82 -11.31 -9.98
C MET A 28 -6.60 -11.84 -8.76
N SER A 29 -5.89 -12.28 -7.73
CA SER A 29 -6.47 -12.81 -6.49
C SER A 29 -7.21 -11.71 -5.70
N ALA A 30 -6.68 -10.49 -5.64
CA ALA A 30 -7.36 -9.33 -5.06
C ALA A 30 -8.65 -8.97 -5.81
N GLY A 31 -8.60 -8.96 -7.15
CA GLY A 31 -9.79 -8.76 -7.98
C GLY A 31 -10.84 -9.85 -7.79
N TRP A 32 -10.42 -11.10 -7.60
CA TRP A 32 -11.29 -12.21 -7.25
C TRP A 32 -11.96 -11.99 -5.89
N CYS A 33 -11.19 -11.62 -4.85
CA CYS A 33 -11.71 -11.31 -3.53
C CYS A 33 -12.77 -10.20 -3.57
N SER A 34 -12.50 -9.14 -4.35
CA SER A 34 -13.42 -8.00 -4.52
C SER A 34 -14.75 -8.43 -5.12
N ARG A 35 -14.73 -9.17 -6.24
CA ARG A 35 -15.95 -9.67 -6.89
C ARG A 35 -16.69 -10.67 -6.02
N TYR A 36 -15.96 -11.53 -5.31
CA TYR A 36 -16.54 -12.53 -4.42
C TYR A 36 -17.20 -11.87 -3.20
N ALA A 37 -16.60 -10.83 -2.61
CA ALA A 37 -17.21 -10.05 -1.53
C ALA A 37 -18.51 -9.35 -1.95
N ILE A 38 -18.55 -8.78 -3.16
CA ILE A 38 -19.77 -8.21 -3.75
C ILE A 38 -20.83 -9.30 -3.94
N LEU A 39 -20.43 -10.47 -4.42
CA LEU A 39 -21.32 -11.63 -4.57
C LEU A 39 -21.89 -12.09 -3.21
N LEU A 40 -21.10 -12.03 -2.13
CA LEU A 40 -21.58 -12.36 -0.77
C LEU A 40 -22.55 -11.31 -0.20
N GLY A 41 -22.48 -10.07 -0.70
CA GLY A 41 -23.26 -8.94 -0.18
C GLY A 41 -22.74 -8.38 1.15
N ILE A 42 -21.46 -8.59 1.46
CA ILE A 42 -20.82 -8.03 2.67
C ILE A 42 -20.30 -6.61 2.49
N ASN A 43 -20.39 -6.09 1.26
CA ASN A 43 -19.91 -4.76 0.88
C ASN A 43 -20.88 -3.62 1.28
N GLY A 44 -21.99 -3.91 1.97
CA GLY A 44 -22.88 -2.90 2.54
C GLY A 44 -23.87 -2.25 1.56
N PHE A 45 -24.08 -2.82 0.37
CA PHE A 45 -24.99 -2.25 -0.64
C PHE A 45 -26.35 -2.92 -0.62
N ASP A 46 -27.41 -2.11 -0.61
CA ASP A 46 -28.81 -2.57 -0.71
C ASP A 46 -29.10 -3.41 -1.97
N THR A 47 -28.32 -3.22 -3.04
CA THR A 47 -28.48 -3.92 -4.33
C THR A 47 -27.65 -5.21 -4.43
N SER A 48 -26.84 -5.53 -3.42
CA SER A 48 -25.96 -6.71 -3.46
C SER A 48 -26.74 -8.01 -3.22
N SER A 49 -26.27 -9.11 -3.82
CA SER A 49 -26.82 -10.44 -3.56
C SER A 49 -26.43 -10.86 -2.14
N GLN A 50 -27.38 -10.92 -1.22
CA GLN A 50 -27.16 -11.39 0.16
C GLN A 50 -27.07 -12.93 0.21
N LEU A 51 -26.11 -13.49 -0.50
CA LEU A 51 -25.99 -14.95 -0.73
C LEU A 51 -25.70 -15.75 0.53
N ILE A 52 -25.16 -15.12 1.57
CA ILE A 52 -24.92 -15.71 2.89
C ILE A 52 -26.01 -15.37 3.92
N GLY A 53 -27.12 -14.76 3.49
CA GLY A 53 -28.29 -14.49 4.33
C GLY A 53 -28.08 -13.38 5.36
N SER A 54 -29.09 -13.21 6.23
CA SER A 54 -29.06 -12.29 7.36
C SER A 54 -28.00 -12.69 8.39
N VAL A 55 -27.63 -11.72 9.23
CA VAL A 55 -26.65 -11.92 10.30
C VAL A 55 -27.39 -12.22 11.60
N ASP A 56 -27.04 -13.33 12.23
CA ASP A 56 -27.74 -13.79 13.45
C ASP A 56 -26.99 -13.40 14.74
N THR A 57 -25.69 -13.13 14.63
CA THR A 57 -24.85 -12.78 15.78
C THR A 57 -23.97 -11.57 15.50
N TRP A 58 -23.66 -10.80 16.54
CA TRP A 58 -22.69 -9.71 16.45
C TRP A 58 -21.32 -10.19 15.96
N THR A 59 -20.88 -11.37 16.42
CA THR A 59 -19.63 -12.01 15.97
C THR A 59 -19.60 -12.22 14.46
N GLU A 60 -20.68 -12.74 13.90
CA GLU A 60 -20.80 -12.91 12.44
C GLU A 60 -20.81 -11.57 11.70
N GLN A 61 -21.45 -10.54 12.26
CA GLN A 61 -21.45 -9.20 11.67
C GLN A 61 -20.03 -8.62 11.61
N GLU A 62 -19.30 -8.74 12.71
CA GLU A 62 -17.94 -8.23 12.84
C GLU A 62 -16.97 -9.00 11.92
N GLU A 63 -17.12 -10.32 11.80
CA GLU A 63 -16.38 -11.14 10.82
C GLU A 63 -16.61 -10.65 9.38
N ARG A 64 -17.84 -10.31 9.02
CA ARG A 64 -18.17 -9.75 7.69
C ARG A 64 -17.51 -8.39 7.48
N TYR A 65 -17.54 -7.50 8.49
CA TYR A 65 -16.88 -6.19 8.41
C TYR A 65 -15.37 -6.31 8.27
N ARG A 66 -14.71 -7.10 9.14
CA ARG A 66 -13.27 -7.34 9.07
C ARG A 66 -12.86 -7.93 7.74
N THR A 67 -13.63 -8.89 7.23
CA THR A 67 -13.38 -9.49 5.92
C THR A 67 -13.51 -8.47 4.80
N TRP A 68 -14.55 -7.63 4.80
CA TRP A 68 -14.73 -6.57 3.79
C TRP A 68 -13.60 -5.53 3.82
N TRP A 69 -13.25 -5.03 5.01
CA TRP A 69 -12.12 -4.11 5.17
C TRP A 69 -10.80 -4.74 4.75
N GLY A 70 -10.59 -6.03 5.04
CA GLY A 70 -9.45 -6.79 4.55
C GLY A 70 -9.36 -6.81 3.02
N VAL A 71 -10.47 -7.05 2.32
CA VAL A 71 -10.53 -6.98 0.85
C VAL A 71 -10.19 -5.57 0.34
N LEU A 72 -10.78 -4.54 0.96
CA LEU A 72 -10.56 -3.15 0.60
C LEU A 72 -9.11 -2.69 0.76
N ILE A 73 -8.45 -3.09 1.86
CA ILE A 73 -7.04 -2.77 2.11
C ILE A 73 -6.16 -3.50 1.10
N LEU A 74 -6.44 -4.79 0.88
CA LEU A 74 -5.67 -5.64 -0.01
C LEU A 74 -5.73 -5.16 -1.48
N ASP A 75 -6.91 -4.80 -1.99
CA ASP A 75 -7.08 -4.24 -3.35
C ASP A 75 -6.25 -2.96 -3.53
N ARG A 76 -6.23 -2.08 -2.52
CA ARG A 76 -5.41 -0.86 -2.53
C ARG A 76 -3.92 -1.16 -2.48
N MET A 77 -3.49 -2.05 -1.59
CA MET A 77 -2.08 -2.40 -1.43
C MET A 77 -1.51 -2.97 -2.73
N VAL A 78 -2.20 -3.92 -3.35
CA VAL A 78 -1.76 -4.51 -4.62
C VAL A 78 -1.78 -3.50 -5.76
N SER A 79 -2.67 -2.50 -5.71
CA SER A 79 -2.75 -1.43 -6.68
C SER A 79 -1.60 -0.41 -6.58
N ILE A 80 -1.02 -0.20 -5.39
CA ILE A 80 0.19 0.63 -5.21
C ILE A 80 1.37 0.02 -5.97
N GLY A 81 1.59 -1.30 -5.82
CA GLY A 81 2.71 -2.00 -6.46
C GLY A 81 2.60 -2.16 -7.98
N SER A 82 1.38 -2.21 -8.52
CA SER A 82 1.12 -2.55 -9.93
C SER A 82 1.02 -1.36 -10.90
N LYS A 83 1.32 -0.13 -10.44
CA LYS A 83 1.49 1.09 -11.25
C LYS A 83 0.43 1.26 -12.36
N SER A 84 -0.75 1.73 -11.97
CA SER A 84 -1.86 2.17 -12.86
C SER A 84 -2.96 1.13 -13.17
N HIS A 85 -3.39 0.34 -12.19
CA HIS A 85 -4.67 -0.37 -12.29
C HIS A 85 -5.82 0.44 -11.64
N LEU A 86 -7.02 0.28 -12.18
CA LEU A 86 -8.25 0.82 -11.59
C LEU A 86 -8.58 -0.01 -10.35
N LEU A 87 -8.87 0.66 -9.24
CA LEU A 87 -9.40 -0.01 -8.04
C LEU A 87 -10.70 -0.71 -8.44
N THR A 88 -10.80 -1.98 -8.08
CA THR A 88 -12.01 -2.78 -8.38
C THR A 88 -13.04 -2.60 -7.27
N THR A 89 -12.57 -2.26 -6.08
CA THR A 89 -13.39 -1.96 -4.92
C THR A 89 -13.93 -0.53 -4.95
N GLN A 90 -15.06 -0.33 -4.27
CA GLN A 90 -15.70 0.99 -4.16
C GLN A 90 -15.06 1.79 -3.01
N GLU A 91 -15.14 3.11 -3.11
CA GLU A 91 -14.65 3.98 -2.04
C GLU A 91 -15.58 3.90 -0.82
N PRO A 92 -15.04 3.70 0.40
CA PRO A 92 -15.80 3.72 1.64
C PRO A 92 -16.55 5.03 1.82
N LYS A 93 -17.78 4.92 2.31
CA LYS A 93 -18.64 6.05 2.63
C LYS A 93 -18.49 6.46 4.08
N GLU A 94 -18.93 7.66 4.42
CA GLU A 94 -18.84 8.23 5.77
C GLU A 94 -19.60 7.40 6.82
N GLU A 95 -20.67 6.77 6.39
CA GLU A 95 -21.54 5.89 7.16
C GLU A 95 -21.06 4.43 7.25
N ASP A 96 -19.96 4.08 6.59
CA ASP A 96 -19.48 2.70 6.62
C ASP A 96 -18.91 2.36 8.01
N PRO A 97 -19.32 1.22 8.61
CA PRO A 97 -18.85 0.79 9.92
C PRO A 97 -17.40 0.32 9.84
N LEU A 98 -16.55 0.84 10.72
CA LEU A 98 -15.17 0.39 10.91
C LEU A 98 -15.12 -0.87 11.77
N PRO A 99 -14.11 -1.75 11.60
CA PRO A 99 -13.91 -2.86 12.53
C PRO A 99 -13.73 -2.36 13.96
N VAL A 100 -14.21 -3.16 14.92
CA VAL A 100 -14.01 -2.86 16.34
C VAL A 100 -12.54 -3.06 16.71
N GLU A 101 -12.08 -2.45 17.81
CA GLU A 101 -10.72 -2.62 18.32
C GLU A 101 -10.40 -4.11 18.55
N ASP A 102 -9.22 -4.55 18.09
CA ASP A 102 -8.79 -5.96 18.16
C ASP A 102 -8.80 -6.50 19.59
N ALA A 103 -8.41 -5.69 20.58
CA ALA A 103 -8.45 -6.09 21.97
C ALA A 103 -9.89 -6.42 22.43
N ALA A 104 -10.91 -5.64 22.05
CA ALA A 104 -12.28 -5.94 22.45
C ALA A 104 -12.80 -7.21 21.76
N TRP A 105 -12.39 -7.43 20.52
CA TRP A 105 -12.69 -8.63 19.74
C TRP A 105 -12.08 -9.90 20.37
N ASP A 106 -10.77 -9.89 20.65
CA ASP A 106 -10.03 -11.05 21.15
C ASP A 106 -10.51 -11.50 22.53
N HIS A 107 -10.94 -10.57 23.38
CA HIS A 107 -11.49 -10.87 24.71
C HIS A 107 -12.98 -11.26 24.68
N GLY A 108 -13.65 -11.13 23.53
CA GLY A 108 -15.09 -11.39 23.39
C GLY A 108 -15.97 -10.47 24.22
N ASP A 109 -15.46 -9.30 24.65
CA ASP A 109 -16.18 -8.38 25.51
C ASP A 109 -17.10 -7.47 24.69
N MET A 110 -18.32 -7.96 24.44
CA MET A 110 -19.35 -7.24 23.69
C MET A 110 -19.71 -5.87 24.32
N THR A 111 -19.41 -5.65 25.61
CA THR A 111 -19.79 -4.42 26.33
C THR A 111 -18.87 -3.23 26.02
N GLN A 112 -17.68 -3.48 25.47
CA GLN A 112 -16.70 -2.44 25.09
C GLN A 112 -16.71 -2.14 23.58
N THR A 113 -17.63 -2.73 22.83
CA THR A 113 -17.68 -2.66 21.35
C THR A 113 -18.34 -1.36 20.88
N ILE A 114 -17.61 -0.24 20.93
CA ILE A 114 -18.08 1.00 20.33
C ILE A 114 -17.88 0.90 18.81
N GLN A 115 -18.98 0.72 18.08
CA GLN A 115 -18.99 0.77 16.61
C GLN A 115 -18.60 2.18 16.15
N ARG A 116 -17.44 2.29 15.52
CA ARG A 116 -17.00 3.53 14.86
C ARG A 116 -17.38 3.49 13.39
N TYR A 117 -17.47 4.66 12.79
CA TYR A 117 -17.74 4.87 11.36
C TYR A 117 -16.61 5.67 10.74
N VAL A 118 -16.47 5.62 9.42
CA VAL A 118 -15.44 6.37 8.67
C VAL A 118 -15.47 7.88 9.02
N SER A 119 -16.65 8.45 9.26
CA SER A 119 -16.84 9.85 9.67
C SER A 119 -16.46 10.18 11.13
N THR A 120 -16.10 9.18 11.95
CA THR A 120 -15.82 9.42 13.38
C THR A 120 -14.57 10.27 13.53
N SER A 121 -14.73 11.46 14.10
CA SER A 121 -13.63 12.41 14.29
C SER A 121 -12.50 11.80 15.12
N LEU A 122 -11.35 11.63 14.50
CA LEU A 122 -10.06 11.37 15.16
C LEU A 122 -9.57 12.69 15.78
N THR A 123 -10.29 13.24 16.76
CA THR A 123 -9.99 14.47 17.54
C THR A 123 -8.80 15.31 17.03
N GLU A 124 -9.05 16.02 15.91
CA GLU A 124 -8.38 17.14 15.21
C GLU A 124 -6.83 17.21 15.12
N LYS A 125 -6.15 17.34 13.96
CA LYS A 125 -6.53 17.66 12.56
C LYS A 125 -5.92 16.62 11.60
N CYS A 126 -6.74 16.08 10.71
CA CYS A 126 -6.24 15.56 9.43
C CYS A 126 -7.26 15.83 8.33
N SER A 127 -6.75 16.22 7.17
CA SER A 127 -7.33 15.80 5.90
C SER A 127 -6.23 15.89 4.84
N PRO A 128 -6.10 14.86 4.02
CA PRO A 128 -6.16 15.06 2.59
C PRO A 128 -7.48 14.51 2.04
N PRO A 129 -7.98 15.08 0.94
CA PRO A 129 -9.29 14.78 0.39
C PRO A 129 -9.34 13.38 -0.27
N PRO A 130 -10.53 12.90 -0.63
CA PRO A 130 -10.70 11.69 -1.43
C PRO A 130 -9.87 11.77 -2.73
N LEU A 131 -9.28 10.63 -3.12
CA LEU A 131 -8.62 10.43 -4.40
C LEU A 131 -9.64 10.56 -5.54
N TYR A 132 -9.98 11.79 -5.91
CA TYR A 132 -10.68 12.09 -7.15
C TYR A 132 -9.70 11.86 -8.31
N ARG A 133 -9.98 10.84 -9.13
CA ARG A 133 -9.31 10.64 -10.41
C ARG A 133 -10.03 11.48 -11.46
N GLU A 134 -9.60 12.72 -11.63
CA GLU A 134 -9.93 13.51 -12.82
C GLU A 134 -8.80 13.38 -13.84
N ASP A 135 -9.13 12.81 -15.00
CA ASP A 135 -8.20 12.37 -16.05
C ASP A 135 -7.67 13.53 -16.93
N THR A 136 -7.57 14.75 -16.40
CA THR A 136 -7.24 15.96 -17.19
C THR A 136 -6.21 16.89 -16.55
N LEU A 137 -5.17 16.38 -15.90
CA LEU A 137 -4.02 17.21 -15.47
C LEU A 137 -2.78 16.95 -16.33
N GLY A 138 -2.60 17.77 -17.36
CA GLY A 138 -1.28 18.03 -17.95
C GLY A 138 -0.60 19.18 -17.20
N ASP A 139 0.73 19.11 -17.07
CA ASP A 139 1.66 20.02 -16.36
C ASP A 139 1.66 20.06 -14.82
N SER A 140 0.53 19.92 -14.10
CA SER A 140 0.50 20.03 -12.63
C SER A 140 0.63 18.72 -11.84
N ARG A 141 0.71 17.55 -12.52
CA ARG A 141 0.77 16.24 -11.85
C ARG A 141 2.01 16.02 -11.00
N PHE A 142 3.14 16.56 -11.44
CA PHE A 142 4.39 16.42 -10.69
C PHE A 142 4.37 17.24 -9.42
N ASP A 143 3.87 18.47 -9.46
CA ASP A 143 3.78 19.32 -8.27
C ASP A 143 2.90 18.65 -7.20
N ILE A 144 1.77 18.06 -7.61
CA ILE A 144 0.90 17.28 -6.72
C ILE A 144 1.64 16.04 -6.18
N ALA A 145 2.28 15.27 -7.05
CA ALA A 145 3.02 14.07 -6.62
C ALA A 145 4.18 14.41 -5.67
N TYR A 146 4.86 15.53 -5.91
CA TYR A 146 5.97 16.01 -5.09
C TYR A 146 5.46 16.54 -3.74
N GLN A 147 4.34 17.28 -3.73
CA GLN A 147 3.69 17.69 -2.48
C GLN A 147 3.23 16.48 -1.64
N LEU A 148 2.66 15.46 -2.28
CA LEU A 148 2.31 14.20 -1.62
C LEU A 148 3.55 13.49 -1.07
N PHE A 149 4.65 13.46 -1.84
CA PHE A 149 5.92 12.89 -1.41
C PHE A 149 6.46 13.58 -0.15
N GLU A 150 6.46 14.92 -0.10
CA GLU A 150 6.89 15.68 1.08
C GLU A 150 6.01 15.36 2.29
N ASN A 151 4.68 15.31 2.10
CA ASN A 151 3.75 14.93 3.16
C ASN A 151 3.99 13.50 3.67
N CYS A 152 4.16 12.53 2.77
CA CYS A 152 4.50 11.15 3.10
C CYS A 152 5.85 11.08 3.84
N SER A 153 6.82 11.90 3.47
CA SER A 153 8.14 11.93 4.13
C SER A 153 8.06 12.48 5.54
N VAL A 154 7.28 13.54 5.77
CA VAL A 154 6.99 14.05 7.12
C VAL A 154 6.27 13.01 7.97
N LEU A 155 5.27 12.34 7.39
CA LEU A 155 4.53 11.27 8.08
C LEU A 155 5.45 10.09 8.42
N ALA A 156 6.26 9.62 7.48
CA ALA A 156 7.22 8.54 7.70
C ALA A 156 8.17 8.85 8.86
N ARG A 157 8.69 10.09 8.92
CA ARG A 157 9.55 10.52 10.02
C ARG A 157 8.83 10.45 11.36
N ARG A 158 7.58 10.95 11.42
CA ARG A 158 6.78 10.91 12.66
C ARG A 158 6.48 9.49 13.13
N VAL A 159 6.04 8.62 12.21
CA VAL A 159 5.77 7.22 12.51
C VAL A 159 7.04 6.51 12.96
N ASN A 160 8.19 6.80 12.35
CA ASN A 160 9.46 6.22 12.75
C ASN A 160 9.94 6.73 14.12
N GLU A 161 9.76 8.03 14.43
CA GLU A 161 10.03 8.60 15.77
C GLU A 161 9.21 7.89 16.84
N GLU A 162 7.92 7.67 16.57
CA GLU A 162 7.00 6.97 17.47
C GLU A 162 7.35 5.47 17.59
N ALA A 163 7.72 4.83 16.49
CA ALA A 163 8.17 3.43 16.48
C ALA A 163 9.44 3.22 17.32
N ILE A 164 10.38 4.16 17.28
CA ILE A 164 11.60 4.11 18.09
C ILE A 164 11.29 4.36 19.58
N ALA A 165 10.33 5.24 19.87
CA ALA A 165 9.92 5.53 21.24
C ALA A 165 9.06 4.41 21.85
N SER A 166 8.35 3.67 21.01
CA SER A 166 7.54 2.51 21.39
C SER A 166 8.41 1.34 21.86
N ARG A 167 7.85 0.52 22.76
CA ARG A 167 8.47 -0.74 23.19
C ARG A 167 8.37 -1.84 22.15
N ASP A 168 7.44 -1.72 21.20
CA ASP A 168 7.19 -2.71 20.16
C ASP A 168 7.27 -2.04 18.79
N TYR A 169 8.47 -2.02 18.20
CA TYR A 169 8.74 -1.42 16.89
C TYR A 169 7.95 -2.11 15.77
N LEU A 170 7.75 -3.42 15.88
CA LEU A 170 7.16 -4.26 14.83
C LEU A 170 5.70 -3.88 14.55
N MET A 171 4.98 -3.40 15.56
CA MET A 171 3.61 -2.89 15.42
C MET A 171 3.50 -1.72 14.42
N LEU A 172 4.51 -0.85 14.38
CA LEU A 172 4.54 0.31 13.48
C LEU A 172 5.36 0.08 12.21
N ALA A 173 5.98 -1.09 12.06
CA ALA A 173 6.76 -1.44 10.87
C ALA A 173 5.89 -1.51 9.60
N THR A 174 4.66 -2.02 9.72
CA THR A 174 3.74 -2.15 8.58
C THR A 174 3.27 -0.79 8.05
N PRO A 175 2.72 0.13 8.88
CA PRO A 175 2.41 1.49 8.45
C PRO A 175 3.61 2.19 7.80
N LEU A 176 4.80 2.04 8.38
CA LEU A 176 6.02 2.65 7.85
C LEU A 176 6.36 2.10 6.45
N ALA A 177 6.29 0.79 6.27
CA ALA A 177 6.51 0.14 4.97
C ALA A 177 5.49 0.58 3.91
N ILE A 178 4.22 0.80 4.28
CA ILE A 178 3.20 1.30 3.34
C ILE A 178 3.54 2.72 2.86
N ILE A 179 3.94 3.61 3.78
CA ILE A 179 4.36 4.97 3.43
C ILE A 179 5.58 4.93 2.51
N TYR A 180 6.50 4.02 2.78
CA TYR A 180 7.69 3.78 1.98
C TYR A 180 7.37 3.33 0.55
N SER A 181 6.46 2.36 0.40
CA SER A 181 5.97 1.95 -0.92
C SER A 181 5.27 3.10 -1.65
N ALA A 182 4.50 3.93 -0.96
CA ALA A 182 3.85 5.10 -1.55
C ALA A 182 4.87 6.15 -2.05
N ILE A 183 5.93 6.42 -1.29
CA ILE A 183 7.02 7.32 -1.72
C ILE A 183 7.67 6.81 -3.01
N ILE A 184 7.98 5.51 -3.09
CA ILE A 184 8.55 4.92 -4.30
C ILE A 184 7.57 5.04 -5.46
N ALA A 185 6.29 4.74 -5.26
CA ALA A 185 5.26 4.83 -6.29
C ALA A 185 5.06 6.27 -6.82
N LEU A 186 5.24 7.29 -5.98
CA LEU A 186 5.14 8.70 -6.37
C LEU A 186 6.34 9.15 -7.20
N LEU A 187 7.56 8.70 -6.86
CA LEU A 187 8.80 9.16 -7.50
C LEU A 187 9.18 8.35 -8.75
N ASP A 188 8.85 7.06 -8.80
CA ASP A 188 9.27 6.15 -9.87
C ASP A 188 8.84 6.59 -11.29
N PRO A 189 7.60 7.06 -11.52
CA PRO A 189 7.17 7.52 -12.86
C PRO A 189 8.02 8.66 -13.41
N TYR A 190 8.59 9.48 -12.53
CA TYR A 190 9.42 10.64 -12.87
C TYR A 190 10.91 10.31 -12.91
N SER A 191 11.31 9.10 -12.53
CA SER A 191 12.70 8.67 -12.43
C SER A 191 13.24 8.03 -13.72
N CYS A 192 12.40 7.86 -14.74
CA CYS A 192 12.75 7.33 -16.05
C CYS A 192 12.36 8.28 -17.17
N PRO A 193 13.22 8.48 -18.19
CA PRO A 193 12.77 9.08 -19.43
C PRO A 193 11.79 8.11 -20.09
N THR A 194 10.51 8.45 -20.08
CA THR A 194 9.43 7.67 -20.67
C THR A 194 9.53 7.57 -22.20
N ASP A 195 10.39 8.39 -22.81
CA ASP A 195 10.66 8.34 -24.24
C ASP A 195 11.79 7.37 -24.58
N ARG A 196 11.42 6.26 -25.23
CA ARG A 196 12.33 5.34 -25.92
C ARG A 196 13.12 6.01 -27.07
N SER A 197 12.91 7.30 -27.36
CA SER A 197 13.74 8.05 -28.29
C SER A 197 15.01 8.55 -27.60
N CYS A 198 16.01 7.67 -27.53
CA CYS A 198 17.40 8.06 -27.29
C CYS A 198 17.83 9.09 -28.35
N GLY A 199 17.67 10.39 -28.10
CA GLY A 199 18.21 11.42 -29.00
C GLY A 199 17.65 12.83 -28.92
N ALA A 200 16.46 13.06 -28.38
CA ALA A 200 15.93 14.42 -28.20
C ALA A 200 16.34 14.97 -26.83
N ALA A 201 16.79 16.23 -26.77
CA ALA A 201 16.98 16.92 -25.51
C ALA A 201 15.65 16.93 -24.75
N LEU A 202 15.60 16.36 -23.55
CA LEU A 202 14.45 16.52 -22.67
C LEU A 202 14.23 18.03 -22.45
N PRO A 203 12.98 18.53 -22.52
CA PRO A 203 12.67 19.89 -22.07
C PRO A 203 13.32 20.16 -20.71
N SER A 204 13.92 21.34 -20.51
CA SER A 204 14.72 21.65 -19.31
C SER A 204 13.97 21.32 -18.01
N GLU A 205 12.66 21.55 -18.00
CA GLU A 205 11.76 21.28 -16.89
C GLU A 205 11.65 19.79 -16.56
N LYS A 206 11.42 18.91 -17.55
CA LYS A 206 11.40 17.45 -17.35
C LYS A 206 12.74 16.92 -16.81
N GLY A 207 13.85 17.52 -17.24
CA GLY A 207 15.19 17.18 -16.73
C GLY A 207 15.38 17.56 -15.26
N ILE A 208 14.85 18.72 -14.83
CA ILE A 208 14.87 19.16 -13.43
C ILE A 208 14.04 18.21 -12.56
N MET A 209 12.81 17.89 -12.99
CA MET A 209 11.89 16.99 -12.29
C MET A 209 12.50 15.59 -12.11
N MET A 210 13.12 15.05 -13.17
CA MET A 210 13.78 13.75 -13.11
C MET A 210 14.96 13.74 -12.12
N ASN A 211 15.78 14.80 -12.10
CA ASN A 211 16.88 14.91 -11.15
C ASN A 211 16.38 14.97 -9.70
N GLN A 212 15.29 15.71 -9.44
CA GLN A 212 14.67 15.76 -8.12
C GLN A 212 14.13 14.39 -7.69
N ALA A 213 13.41 13.69 -8.58
CA ALA A 213 12.87 12.37 -8.28
C ALA A 213 13.96 11.32 -8.00
N ILE A 214 15.03 11.31 -8.81
CA ILE A 214 16.18 10.43 -8.62
C ILE A 214 16.87 10.71 -7.28
N LYS A 215 17.06 11.99 -6.93
CA LYS A 215 17.65 12.37 -5.64
C LYS A 215 16.76 11.91 -4.48
N GLY A 216 15.45 12.14 -4.56
CA GLY A 216 14.49 11.69 -3.55
C GLY A 216 14.54 10.17 -3.35
N LEU A 217 14.59 9.38 -4.44
CA LEU A 217 14.73 7.92 -4.34
C LEU A 217 16.07 7.48 -3.73
N GLN A 218 17.16 8.20 -4.00
CA GLN A 218 18.47 7.90 -3.41
C GLN A 218 18.47 8.16 -1.90
N ASP A 219 18.02 9.35 -1.49
CA ASP A 219 17.92 9.72 -0.08
C ASP A 219 17.03 8.72 0.67
N PHE A 220 15.92 8.32 0.04
CA PHE A 220 14.97 7.36 0.58
C PHE A 220 15.51 5.91 0.67
N SER A 221 16.36 5.49 -0.27
CA SER A 221 16.93 4.13 -0.25
C SER A 221 17.70 3.82 1.03
N HIS A 222 18.38 4.83 1.60
CA HIS A 222 19.04 4.71 2.90
C HIS A 222 18.05 4.42 4.03
N SER A 223 16.89 5.08 4.03
CA SER A 223 15.85 4.86 5.04
C SER A 223 15.26 3.44 4.97
N VAL A 224 15.15 2.85 3.78
CA VAL A 224 14.68 1.47 3.63
C VAL A 224 15.71 0.46 4.13
N VAL A 225 17.00 0.71 3.89
CA VAL A 225 18.08 -0.15 4.42
C VAL A 225 18.07 -0.11 5.94
N GLU A 226 18.03 1.08 6.54
CA GLU A 226 17.96 1.23 8.00
C GLU A 226 16.72 0.55 8.58
N PHE A 227 15.56 0.70 7.92
CA PHE A 227 14.35 -0.01 8.29
C PHE A 227 14.52 -1.54 8.26
N SER A 228 15.12 -2.08 7.20
CA SER A 228 15.36 -3.51 7.06
C SER A 228 16.28 -4.06 8.15
N GLU A 229 17.35 -3.32 8.50
CA GLU A 229 18.27 -3.69 9.57
C GLU A 229 17.55 -3.69 10.92
N ARG A 230 16.71 -2.68 11.18
CA ARG A 230 15.92 -2.59 12.41
C ARG A 230 14.91 -3.72 12.53
N VAL A 231 14.15 -4.00 11.47
CA VAL A 231 13.20 -5.14 11.46
C VAL A 231 13.96 -6.43 11.74
N ASN A 232 15.09 -6.67 11.07
CA ASN A 232 15.89 -7.88 11.27
C ASN A 232 16.48 -7.98 12.70
N ASN A 233 16.88 -6.86 13.29
CA ASN A 233 17.41 -6.81 14.66
C ASN A 233 16.34 -7.08 15.73
N GLN A 234 15.08 -6.70 15.46
CA GLN A 234 13.97 -6.85 16.39
C GLN A 234 13.21 -8.19 16.20
N ALA A 235 13.18 -8.72 14.99
CA ALA A 235 12.51 -9.99 14.67
C ALA A 235 13.46 -11.20 14.82
N GLN A 236 13.96 -11.43 16.04
CA GLN A 236 14.93 -12.52 16.29
C GLN A 236 14.27 -13.86 16.61
N THR A 237 13.06 -13.84 17.16
CA THR A 237 12.32 -15.05 17.53
C THR A 237 11.13 -15.28 16.61
N GLN A 238 10.63 -16.52 16.60
CA GLN A 238 9.43 -16.87 15.83
C GLN A 238 8.18 -16.11 16.32
N GLN A 239 8.08 -15.83 17.63
CA GLN A 239 7.00 -15.03 18.20
C GLN A 239 7.04 -13.56 17.74
N ASP A 240 8.23 -13.03 17.45
CA ASP A 240 8.36 -11.68 16.92
C ASP A 240 7.90 -11.63 15.45
N LEU A 241 8.18 -12.68 14.68
CA LEU A 241 7.74 -12.79 13.28
C LEU A 241 6.22 -12.86 13.14
N ASP A 242 5.53 -13.46 14.11
CA ASP A 242 4.06 -13.52 14.13
C ASP A 242 3.42 -12.12 14.24
N LYS A 243 4.16 -11.11 14.72
CA LYS A 243 3.71 -9.71 14.81
C LYS A 243 3.96 -8.91 13.53
N VAL A 244 4.72 -9.47 12.59
CA VAL A 244 5.15 -8.76 11.38
C VAL A 244 4.19 -9.08 10.24
N SER A 245 3.49 -8.06 9.75
CA SER A 245 2.65 -8.22 8.56
C SER A 245 3.53 -8.48 7.32
N PRO A 246 3.15 -9.43 6.44
CA PRO A 246 3.83 -9.64 5.15
C PRO A 246 3.91 -8.39 4.26
N LEU A 247 3.06 -7.39 4.52
CA LEU A 247 3.05 -6.11 3.82
C LEU A 247 4.37 -5.33 3.95
N ILE A 248 5.20 -5.61 4.98
CA ILE A 248 6.49 -4.93 5.12
C ILE A 248 7.42 -5.17 3.91
N MET A 249 7.25 -6.32 3.25
CA MET A 249 8.14 -6.80 2.21
C MET A 249 8.08 -5.95 0.96
N ASP A 250 6.95 -5.29 0.68
CA ASP A 250 6.78 -4.52 -0.54
C ASP A 250 7.78 -3.36 -0.63
N SER A 251 7.98 -2.62 0.46
CA SER A 251 8.97 -1.53 0.50
C SER A 251 10.40 -2.04 0.27
N LEU A 252 10.72 -3.23 0.79
CA LEU A 252 12.02 -3.89 0.63
C LEU A 252 12.23 -4.34 -0.83
N TRP A 253 11.23 -5.00 -1.41
CA TRP A 253 11.28 -5.43 -2.81
C TRP A 253 11.35 -4.24 -3.78
N ALA A 254 10.58 -3.19 -3.51
CA ALA A 254 10.60 -1.98 -4.30
C ALA A 254 11.97 -1.29 -4.26
N ALA A 255 12.59 -1.18 -3.09
CA ALA A 255 13.95 -0.63 -2.95
C ALA A 255 15.01 -1.50 -3.64
N ALA A 256 14.94 -2.83 -3.48
CA ALA A 256 15.83 -3.77 -4.17
C ALA A 256 15.70 -3.68 -5.70
N GLY A 257 14.47 -3.54 -6.20
CA GLY A 257 14.18 -3.34 -7.61
C GLY A 257 14.80 -2.05 -8.16
N GLN A 258 14.71 -0.93 -7.42
CA GLN A 258 15.35 0.33 -7.80
C GLN A 258 16.87 0.19 -7.89
N HIS A 259 17.50 -0.49 -6.93
CA HIS A 259 18.94 -0.74 -6.94
C HIS A 259 19.35 -1.56 -8.18
N TYR A 260 18.67 -2.67 -8.45
CA TYR A 260 18.94 -3.51 -9.63
C TYR A 260 18.81 -2.73 -10.94
N MET A 261 17.70 -1.99 -11.12
CA MET A 261 17.47 -1.18 -12.31
C MET A 261 18.54 -0.07 -12.46
N GLY A 262 19.01 0.50 -11.35
CA GLY A 262 20.11 1.47 -11.34
C GLY A 262 21.44 0.87 -11.81
N VAL A 263 21.77 -0.36 -11.38
CA VAL A 263 22.96 -1.09 -11.84
C VAL A 263 22.86 -1.42 -13.33
N GLU A 264 21.72 -1.94 -13.80
CA GLU A 264 21.54 -2.25 -15.23
C GLU A 264 21.64 -1.01 -16.14
N ARG A 265 21.12 0.14 -15.68
CA ARG A 265 21.21 1.41 -16.42
C ARG A 265 22.67 1.87 -16.55
N LYS A 266 23.46 1.77 -15.47
CA LYS A 266 24.91 2.07 -15.52
C LYS A 266 25.64 1.15 -16.50
N SER A 267 25.36 -0.15 -16.47
CA SER A 267 25.97 -1.12 -17.38
C SER A 267 25.64 -0.85 -18.86
N ARG A 268 24.38 -0.50 -19.18
CA ARG A 268 23.96 -0.15 -20.55
C ARG A 268 24.61 1.15 -21.07
N CYS A 269 24.74 2.18 -20.23
CA CYS A 269 25.43 3.42 -20.59
C CYS A 269 26.92 3.20 -20.87
N THR A 270 27.60 2.36 -20.08
CA THR A 270 29.02 2.02 -20.30
C THR A 270 29.22 1.29 -21.63
N ILE A 271 28.34 0.37 -21.98
CA ILE A 271 28.39 -0.36 -23.26
C ILE A 271 28.10 0.57 -24.44
N SER A 272 27.09 1.46 -24.33
CA SER A 272 26.78 2.45 -25.37
C SER A 272 27.89 3.50 -25.56
N GLY A 273 28.62 3.85 -24.50
CA GLY A 273 29.76 4.77 -24.55
C GLY A 273 30.98 4.18 -25.26
N SER A 274 31.18 2.85 -25.18
CA SER A 274 32.22 2.14 -25.93
C SER A 274 31.88 1.96 -27.41
N ILE A 275 30.60 1.82 -27.77
CA ILE A 275 30.17 1.63 -29.17
C ILE A 275 30.20 2.95 -29.97
N ARG A 276 30.07 4.12 -29.32
CA ARG A 276 30.18 5.43 -29.99
C ARG A 276 31.62 5.93 -30.20
N LYS A 277 32.64 5.15 -29.85
CA LYS A 277 34.06 5.50 -29.99
C LYS A 277 34.78 4.78 -31.14
N TYR A 278 34.04 4.11 -32.03
CA TYR A 278 34.56 3.49 -33.25
C TYR A 278 33.79 3.96 -34.47
#